data_AF-A0A8T4TFM7-F1
#
_entry.id   AF-A0A8T4TFM7-F1
#
_cell.length_a   1.000
_cell.length_b   1.000
_cell.length_c   1.000
_cell.angle_alpha   90.00
_cell.angle_beta   90.00
_cell.angle_gamma   90.00
#
_symmetry.space_group_name_H-M   'P 1'
#
loop_
_entity.id
_entity.type
_entity.pdbx_description
1 polymer ?
#
loop_
_entity_poly.entity_id
_entity_poly.type
_entity_poly.pdbx_seq_one_letter_code
_entity_poly.pdbx_strand_id
1 'polypeptide(L)'
;MKELIKKEILRDMVKSRRWGGKHTELRNLSKGIPIYLINTRQGKKAFDKAVKELINSGWLFAKKSTGEIHISLNPHYSKEILEFTA
;
A
#
# COMPACT_ATOMS: atom_id res chain seq x y z
N MET A 1 14.80 -3.99 -0.74
CA MET A 1 14.17 -2.79 -0.13
C MET A 1 12.76 -2.53 -0.64
N LYS A 2 12.54 -2.33 -1.95
CA LYS A 2 11.20 -2.07 -2.51
C LYS A 2 10.18 -3.19 -2.22
N GLU A 3 10.55 -4.46 -2.44
CA GLU A 3 9.65 -5.61 -2.17
C GLU A 3 9.28 -5.73 -0.69
N LEU A 4 10.21 -5.43 0.21
CA LEU A 4 9.93 -5.35 1.65
C LEU A 4 8.88 -4.26 1.96
N ILE A 5 9.03 -3.07 1.36
CA ILE A 5 8.05 -1.99 1.54
C ILE A 5 6.68 -2.37 0.99
N LYS A 6 6.61 -3.04 -0.18
CA LYS A 6 5.34 -3.57 -0.70
C LYS A 6 4.69 -4.52 0.29
N LYS A 7 5.47 -5.45 0.84
CA LYS A 7 4.99 -6.42 1.83
C LYS A 7 4.44 -5.72 3.08
N GLU A 8 5.14 -4.71 3.61
CA GLU A 8 4.66 -3.95 4.76
C GLU A 8 3.39 -3.12 4.46
N ILE A 9 3.31 -2.47 3.30
CA ILE A 9 2.09 -1.74 2.87
C ILE A 9 0.89 -2.69 2.85
N LEU A 10 1.02 -3.82 2.15
CA LEU A 10 -0.07 -4.77 2.00
C LEU A 10 -0.44 -5.40 3.35
N ARG A 11 0.56 -5.76 4.17
CA ARG A 11 0.35 -6.33 5.49
C ARG A 11 -0.40 -5.38 6.42
N ASP A 12 -0.04 -4.10 6.45
CA ASP A 12 -0.75 -3.07 7.24
C ASP A 12 -2.22 -2.95 6.78
N MET A 13 -2.44 -2.88 5.48
CA MET A 13 -3.78 -2.79 4.90
C MET A 13 -4.62 -4.04 5.15
N VAL A 14 -4.03 -5.23 5.09
CA VAL A 14 -4.67 -6.52 5.40
C VAL A 14 -5.08 -6.57 6.86
N LYS A 15 -4.17 -6.23 7.78
CA LYS A 15 -4.44 -6.15 9.23
C LYS A 15 -5.58 -5.18 9.53
N SER A 16 -5.61 -4.05 8.83
CA SER A 16 -6.65 -3.02 8.93
C SER A 16 -7.94 -3.36 8.17
N ARG A 17 -7.99 -4.50 7.46
CA ARG A 17 -9.08 -4.97 6.61
C ARG A 17 -9.52 -3.94 5.55
N ARG A 18 -8.57 -3.19 4.97
CA ARG A 18 -8.81 -2.11 4.00
C ARG A 18 -9.15 -2.65 2.61
N TRP A 19 -10.24 -3.40 2.48
CA TRP A 19 -10.67 -4.01 1.23
C TRP A 19 -11.79 -3.22 0.56
N GLY A 20 -11.68 -3.00 -0.76
CA GLY A 20 -12.75 -2.42 -1.58
C GLY A 20 -13.28 -1.09 -1.02
N GLY A 21 -14.52 -1.10 -0.53
CA GLY A 21 -15.20 0.07 0.03
C GLY A 21 -14.51 0.67 1.26
N LYS A 22 -13.78 -0.14 2.05
CA LYS A 22 -13.00 0.35 3.20
C LYS A 22 -11.62 0.79 2.75
N HIS A 23 -11.41 2.10 2.65
CA HIS A 23 -10.19 2.70 2.13
C HIS A 23 -9.47 3.56 3.18
N THR A 24 -8.27 4.03 2.84
CA THR A 24 -7.49 5.03 3.59
C THR A 24 -6.91 6.04 2.61
N GLU A 25 -6.59 7.23 3.06
CA GLU A 25 -5.87 8.17 2.22
C GLU A 25 -4.41 7.73 2.00
N LEU A 26 -3.87 8.00 0.81
CA LEU A 26 -2.50 7.67 0.43
C LEU A 26 -1.46 8.18 1.44
N ARG A 27 -1.63 9.41 1.97
CA ARG A 27 -0.71 9.98 2.97
C ARG A 27 -0.62 9.18 4.27
N ASN A 28 -1.64 8.36 4.58
CA ASN A 28 -1.65 7.53 5.78
C ASN A 28 -0.90 6.21 5.59
N LEU A 29 -0.64 5.77 4.35
CA LEU A 29 0.09 4.51 4.12
C LEU A 29 1.48 4.52 4.74
N SER A 30 2.19 5.66 4.69
CA SER A 30 3.54 5.76 5.28
C SER A 30 3.56 5.60 6.80
N LYS A 31 2.43 5.80 7.50
CA LYS A 31 2.34 5.67 8.96
C LYS A 31 2.40 4.22 9.42
N GLY A 32 1.98 3.28 8.58
CA GLY A 32 2.04 1.83 8.84
C GLY A 32 3.41 1.21 8.53
N ILE A 33 4.35 1.97 7.98
CA ILE A 33 5.65 1.46 7.53
C ILE A 33 6.73 1.75 8.59
N PRO A 34 7.59 0.78 8.93
CA PRO A 34 8.71 1.02 9.84
C PRO A 34 9.60 2.19 9.39
N ILE A 35 9.86 3.12 10.31
CA ILE A 35 10.51 4.40 9.98
C ILE A 35 11.90 4.23 9.36
N TYR A 36 12.66 3.21 9.77
CA TYR A 36 13.99 2.92 9.22
C TYR A 36 13.97 2.54 7.74
N LEU A 37 12.81 2.15 7.19
CA LEU A 37 12.66 1.85 5.75
C LEU A 37 12.38 3.10 4.92
N ILE A 38 11.82 4.16 5.52
CA ILE A 38 11.29 5.33 4.80
C ILE A 38 11.87 6.68 5.27
N ASN A 39 12.74 6.70 6.28
CA ASN A 39 13.38 7.92 6.79
C ASN A 39 14.50 8.45 5.89
N THR A 40 15.01 7.64 4.96
CA THR A 40 16.03 8.06 3.98
C THR A 40 15.42 8.53 2.67
N ARG A 41 16.16 9.33 1.89
CA ARG A 41 15.72 9.76 0.54
C ARG A 41 15.46 8.56 -0.38
N GLN A 42 16.30 7.54 -0.29
CA GLN A 42 16.19 6.29 -1.05
C GLN A 42 14.96 5.50 -0.60
N GLY A 43 14.69 5.46 0.71
CA GLY A 43 13.51 4.82 1.31
C GLY A 43 12.21 5.45 0.83
N LYS A 44 12.10 6.78 0.86
CA LYS A 44 10.93 7.52 0.33
C LYS A 44 10.69 7.22 -1.14
N LYS A 45 11.74 7.30 -1.97
CA LYS A 45 11.65 6.95 -3.41
C LYS A 45 11.21 5.49 -3.62
N ALA A 46 11.69 4.56 -2.77
CA ALA A 46 11.31 3.16 -2.86
C ALA A 46 9.84 2.95 -2.44
N PHE A 47 9.35 3.69 -1.44
CA PHE A 47 7.95 3.71 -1.03
C PHE A 47 7.04 4.21 -2.16
N ASP A 48 7.35 5.38 -2.76
CA ASP A 48 6.54 5.93 -3.86
C ASP A 48 6.48 4.97 -5.06
N LYS A 49 7.61 4.33 -5.40
CA LYS A 49 7.67 3.29 -6.44
C LYS A 49 6.85 2.06 -6.07
N ALA A 50 6.93 1.59 -4.81
CA ALA A 50 6.18 0.43 -4.34
C ALA A 50 4.67 0.67 -4.45
N VAL A 51 4.19 1.83 -3.98
CA VAL A 51 2.78 2.23 -4.11
C VAL A 51 2.35 2.26 -5.57
N LYS A 52 3.13 2.92 -6.44
CA LYS A 52 2.82 3.02 -7.86
C LYS A 52 2.75 1.65 -8.54
N GLU A 53 3.68 0.76 -8.21
CA GLU A 53 3.69 -0.61 -8.77
C GLU A 53 2.49 -1.43 -8.30
N LEU A 54 2.10 -1.32 -7.02
CA LEU A 54 0.92 -2.02 -6.49
C LEU A 54 -0.39 -1.51 -7.10
N ILE A 55 -0.48 -0.22 -7.43
CA ILE A 55 -1.61 0.34 -8.17
C ILE A 55 -1.60 -0.17 -9.62
N ASN A 56 -0.46 -0.11 -10.29
CA ASN A 56 -0.31 -0.56 -11.67
C ASN A 56 -0.55 -2.08 -11.83
N SER A 57 -0.20 -2.89 -10.83
CA SER A 57 -0.47 -4.33 -10.82
C SER A 57 -1.91 -4.66 -10.43
N GLY A 58 -2.73 -3.66 -10.11
CA GLY A 58 -4.13 -3.83 -9.72
C GLY A 58 -4.33 -4.37 -8.30
N TRP A 59 -3.28 -4.52 -7.49
CA TRP A 59 -3.39 -5.00 -6.11
C TRP A 59 -3.96 -3.92 -5.17
N LEU A 60 -3.75 -2.65 -5.52
CA LEU A 60 -4.36 -1.49 -4.88
C LEU A 60 -5.28 -0.75 -5.84
N PHE A 61 -6.48 -0.43 -5.38
CA PHE A 61 -7.31 0.58 -6.03
C PHE A 61 -6.91 1.95 -5.55
N ALA A 62 -6.78 2.91 -6.47
CA ALA A 62 -6.61 4.32 -6.15
C ALA A 62 -7.78 5.10 -6.74
N LYS A 63 -8.52 5.81 -5.90
CA LYS A 63 -9.64 6.66 -6.29
C LYS A 63 -9.40 8.08 -5.79
N LYS A 64 -9.47 9.05 -6.70
CA LYS A 64 -9.47 10.48 -6.33
C LYS A 64 -10.84 10.84 -5.76
N SER A 65 -10.86 11.45 -4.57
CA SER A 65 -12.06 12.03 -3.97
C SER A 65 -11.71 13.40 -3.40
N THR A 66 -12.39 14.46 -3.86
CA THR A 66 -12.32 15.79 -3.23
C THR A 66 -10.90 16.29 -2.91
N GLY A 67 -9.95 16.13 -3.84
CA GLY A 67 -8.55 16.56 -3.67
C GLY A 67 -7.63 15.54 -3.01
N GLU A 68 -8.17 14.49 -2.40
CA GLU A 68 -7.43 13.41 -1.77
C GLU A 68 -7.40 12.16 -2.66
N ILE A 69 -6.38 11.31 -2.47
CA ILE A 69 -6.28 10.00 -3.13
C ILE A 69 -6.54 8.94 -2.07
N HIS A 70 -7.66 8.23 -2.22
CA HIS A 70 -8.00 7.10 -1.36
C HIS A 70 -7.55 5.79 -2.00
N ILE A 71 -7.05 4.91 -1.15
CA ILE A 71 -6.47 3.62 -1.52
C ILE A 71 -7.11 2.50 -0.70
N SER A 72 -7.45 1.41 -1.38
CA SER A 72 -7.88 0.15 -0.77
C SER A 72 -7.25 -1.04 -1.49
N LEU A 73 -7.20 -2.18 -0.81
CA LEU A 73 -6.83 -3.46 -1.40
C LEU A 73 -7.90 -3.90 -2.38
N ASN A 74 -7.46 -4.48 -3.50
CA ASN A 74 -8.34 -5.08 -4.48
C ASN A 74 -8.75 -6.50 -4.04
N PRO A 75 -10.05 -6.76 -3.74
CA PRO A 75 -10.50 -8.09 -3.32
C PRO A 75 -10.28 -9.19 -4.38
N HIS A 76 -10.19 -8.84 -5.66
CA HIS A 76 -9.91 -9.80 -6.73
C HIS A 76 -8.52 -10.44 -6.63
N TYR A 77 -7.57 -9.76 -5.99
CA TYR A 77 -6.22 -10.26 -5.74
C TYR A 77 -6.02 -10.71 -4.29
N SER A 78 -7.11 -10.99 -3.57
CA SER A 78 -7.03 -11.27 -2.13
C SER A 78 -6.17 -12.47 -1.81
N LYS A 79 -6.23 -13.53 -2.62
CA LYS A 79 -5.42 -14.74 -2.44
C LYS A 79 -3.93 -14.42 -2.58
N GLU A 80 -3.54 -13.75 -3.66
CA GLU A 80 -2.17 -13.37 -3.98
C GLU A 80 -1.60 -12.42 -2.94
N ILE A 81 -2.40 -11.44 -2.49
CA ILE A 81 -2.01 -10.49 -1.45
C ILE A 81 -1.77 -11.22 -0.12
N LEU A 82 -2.64 -12.16 0.26
CA LEU A 82 -2.50 -12.93 1.49
C LEU A 82 -1.28 -13.85 1.43
N GLU A 83 -1.06 -14.55 0.33
CA GLU A 83 0.12 -15.39 0.11
C GLU A 83 1.42 -14.58 0.14
N PHE A 84 1.43 -13.38 -0.45
CA PHE A 84 2.60 -12.49 -0.44
C PHE A 84 2.91 -11.91 0.94
N THR A 85 1.89 -11.73 1.79
CA THR A 85 2.02 -11.09 3.11
C THR A 85 2.20 -12.05 4.28
N ALA A 86 1.91 -13.34 4.07
CA ALA A 86 2.25 -14.45 4.97
C ALA A 86 3.73 -14.43 5.35
#